data_AF-A0A2M8B3R1-F1
#
_entry.id   AF-A0A2M8B3R1-F1
#
_cell.length_a   1.000
_cell.length_b   1.000
_cell.length_c   1.000
_cell.angle_alpha   90.00
_cell.angle_beta   90.00
_cell.angle_gamma   90.00
#
_symmetry.space_group_name_H-M   'P 1'
#
loop_
_entity.id
_entity.type
_entity.pdbx_description
1 polymer ?
#
loop_
_entity_poly.entity_id
_entity_poly.type
_entity_poly.pdbx_seq_one_letter_code
_entity_poly.pdbx_strand_id
1 'polypeptide(L)'
;MGLDIGPVLRNVDYLLGRYPRPLVKIRAIPHGWPVGEVLRVKGYWKRRGVSVKIFLPNSRTGLLPGLSRWSLKYSGNRLRGCKKDLPIRDMVIAYNGDVVLCCEDMARKVILGNVREHSLQEVWNSERALEVLGQIYQGHPCS
;
A
#
# COMPACT_ATOMS: atom_id res chain seq x y z
N MET A 1 3.73 20.32 -0.51
CA MET A 1 4.77 19.85 0.43
C MET A 1 5.38 18.59 -0.17
N GLY A 2 6.49 18.72 -0.89
CA GLY A 2 7.22 17.60 -1.47
C GLY A 2 8.40 17.26 -0.57
N LEU A 3 8.68 15.97 -0.35
CA LEU A 3 9.91 15.55 0.31
C LEU A 3 11.11 16.06 -0.50
N ASP A 4 12.05 16.73 0.16
CA ASP A 4 13.35 17.04 -0.44
C ASP A 4 14.06 15.73 -0.81
N ILE A 5 14.43 15.61 -2.07
CA ILE A 5 15.11 14.42 -2.61
C ILE A 5 16.55 14.31 -2.09
N GLY A 6 17.18 15.42 -1.69
CA GLY A 6 18.56 15.46 -1.18
C GLY A 6 18.79 14.53 0.02
N PRO A 7 18.01 14.67 1.12
CA PRO A 7 18.06 13.73 2.24
C PRO A 7 17.85 12.27 1.84
N VAL A 8 16.92 12.00 0.92
CA VAL A 8 16.65 10.62 0.44
C VAL A 8 17.88 10.05 -0.25
N LEU A 9 18.52 10.81 -1.14
CA LEU A 9 19.73 10.37 -1.84
C LEU A 9 20.89 10.12 -0.86
N ARG A 10 21.11 11.02 0.11
CA ARG A 10 22.14 10.83 1.15
C ARG A 10 21.90 9.55 1.96
N ASN A 11 20.65 9.29 2.34
CA ASN A 11 20.30 8.07 3.07
C ASN A 11 20.51 6.81 2.23
N VAL A 12 20.19 6.86 0.92
CA VAL A 12 20.46 5.74 0.02
C VAL A 12 21.97 5.53 -0.13
N ASP A 13 22.75 6.57 -0.34
CA ASP A 13 24.22 6.45 -0.45
C ASP A 13 24.84 5.89 0.84
N TYR A 14 24.34 6.31 2.01
CA TYR A 14 24.69 5.72 3.31
C TYR A 14 24.41 4.21 3.38
N LEU A 15 23.24 3.77 2.90
CA LEU A 15 22.86 2.35 2.88
C LEU A 15 23.70 1.55 1.88
N LEU A 16 24.01 2.11 0.71
CA LEU A 16 24.84 1.46 -0.31
C LEU A 16 26.29 1.29 0.13
N GLY A 17 26.78 2.14 1.05
CA GLY A 17 28.10 1.99 1.66
C GLY A 17 28.17 0.92 2.76
N ARG A 18 27.03 0.43 3.27
CA ARG A 18 26.96 -0.51 4.40
C ARG A 18 26.37 -1.87 4.06
N TYR A 19 25.49 -1.93 3.06
CA TYR A 19 24.75 -3.14 2.73
C TYR A 19 24.97 -3.53 1.27
N PRO A 20 24.94 -4.84 0.96
CA PRO A 20 24.93 -5.32 -0.41
C PRO A 20 23.82 -4.67 -1.23
N ARG A 21 24.16 -4.19 -2.43
CA ARG A 21 23.22 -3.52 -3.36
C ARG A 21 21.91 -4.29 -3.60
N PRO A 22 21.89 -5.64 -3.69
CA PRO A 22 20.63 -6.39 -3.87
C PRO A 22 19.63 -6.24 -2.70
N LEU A 23 20.09 -5.88 -1.51
CA LEU A 23 19.24 -5.64 -0.34
C LEU A 23 18.60 -4.25 -0.35
N VAL A 24 19.24 -3.29 -1.02
CA VAL A 24 18.74 -1.91 -1.13
C VAL A 24 17.77 -1.83 -2.32
N LYS A 25 16.47 -1.70 -2.03
CA LYS A 25 15.41 -1.65 -3.06
C LYS A 25 14.73 -0.30 -3.04
N ILE A 26 14.60 0.30 -4.21
CA ILE A 26 13.95 1.61 -4.37
C ILE A 26 12.58 1.40 -4.97
N ARG A 27 11.57 2.03 -4.36
CA ARG A 27 10.21 2.09 -4.88
C ARG A 27 9.86 3.56 -5.12
N ALA A 28 9.37 3.87 -6.31
CA ALA A 28 8.96 5.23 -6.65
C ALA A 28 7.58 5.23 -7.31
N ILE A 29 6.85 6.31 -7.06
CA ILE A 29 5.50 6.54 -7.59
C ILE A 29 5.57 7.83 -8.42
N PRO A 30 5.34 7.77 -9.76
CA PRO A 30 5.35 8.96 -10.59
C PRO A 30 4.03 9.71 -10.38
N HIS A 31 4.09 10.79 -9.60
CA HIS A 31 2.97 11.69 -9.38
C HIS A 31 3.42 13.12 -9.69
N GLY A 32 2.89 13.72 -10.75
CA GLY A 32 3.30 15.04 -11.22
C GLY A 32 4.71 15.09 -11.83
N TRP A 33 5.28 13.95 -12.21
CA TRP A 33 6.63 13.90 -12.80
C TRP A 33 6.62 14.39 -14.26
N PRO A 34 7.67 15.12 -14.71
CA PRO A 34 7.83 15.50 -16.11
C PRO A 34 7.86 14.29 -17.06
N VAL A 35 7.52 14.53 -18.33
CA VAL A 35 7.65 13.52 -19.38
C VAL A 35 9.10 13.02 -19.44
N GLY A 36 9.28 11.70 -19.49
CA GLY A 36 10.59 11.07 -19.53
C GLY A 36 11.29 10.91 -18.18
N GLU A 37 10.78 11.49 -17.09
CA GLU A 37 11.41 11.41 -15.76
C GLU A 37 11.52 9.96 -15.26
N VAL A 38 10.52 9.11 -15.56
CA VAL A 38 10.58 7.68 -15.25
C VAL A 38 11.80 7.00 -15.87
N LEU A 39 12.18 7.37 -17.10
CA LEU A 39 13.37 6.82 -17.77
C LEU A 39 14.65 7.33 -17.10
N ARG A 40 14.69 8.62 -16.72
CA ARG A 40 15.82 9.22 -16.01
C ARG A 40 16.06 8.54 -14.66
N VAL A 41 15.01 8.33 -13.88
CA VAL A 41 15.06 7.62 -12.59
C VAL A 41 15.53 6.17 -12.77
N LYS A 42 14.97 5.44 -13.75
CA LYS A 42 15.43 4.08 -14.06
C LYS A 42 16.91 4.04 -14.45
N GLY A 43 17.35 4.95 -15.30
CA GLY A 43 18.75 5.05 -15.74
C GLY A 43 19.69 5.40 -14.60
N TYR A 44 19.31 6.35 -13.74
CA TYR A 44 20.09 6.78 -12.58
C TYR A 44 20.40 5.61 -11.63
N TRP A 45 19.39 4.84 -11.24
CA TRP A 45 19.57 3.72 -10.32
C TRP A 45 20.24 2.52 -10.98
N LYS A 46 19.95 2.25 -12.26
CA LYS A 46 20.61 1.20 -13.04
C LYS A 46 22.13 1.39 -13.05
N ARG A 47 22.62 2.61 -13.29
CA ARG A 47 24.07 2.93 -13.28
C ARG A 47 24.73 2.70 -11.93
N ARG A 48 23.96 2.73 -10.84
CA ARG A 48 24.46 2.49 -9.47
C ARG A 48 24.34 1.04 -9.02
N GLY A 49 23.85 0.15 -9.90
CA GLY A 49 23.59 -1.25 -9.58
C GLY A 49 22.44 -1.44 -8.59
N VAL A 50 21.49 -0.49 -8.54
CA VAL A 50 20.35 -0.52 -7.61
C VAL A 50 19.07 -0.79 -8.37
N SER A 51 18.28 -1.75 -7.88
CA SER A 51 16.97 -2.06 -8.46
C SER A 51 15.94 -1.01 -8.07
N VAL A 52 15.25 -0.45 -9.06
CA VAL A 52 14.11 0.45 -8.87
C VAL A 52 12.81 -0.16 -9.42
N LYS A 53 11.76 -0.15 -8.61
CA LYS A 53 10.39 -0.50 -9.02
C LYS A 53 9.53 0.75 -9.07
N ILE A 54 8.91 0.98 -10.23
CA ILE A 54 7.98 2.09 -10.45
C ILE A 54 6.56 1.55 -10.29
N PHE A 55 5.78 2.16 -9.41
CA PHE A 55 4.38 1.83 -9.19
C PHE A 55 3.51 2.99 -9.67
N LEU A 56 2.41 2.71 -10.36
CA LEU A 56 1.44 3.74 -10.68
C LEU A 56 0.76 4.24 -9.39
N PRO A 57 0.48 5.55 -9.27
CA PRO A 57 -0.29 6.05 -8.16
C PRO A 57 -1.70 5.44 -8.18
N ASN A 58 -2.26 5.21 -7.00
CA ASN A 58 -3.62 4.70 -6.85
C ASN A 58 -4.45 5.67 -5.99
N SER A 59 -5.76 5.68 -6.19
CA SER A 59 -6.72 6.56 -5.52
C SER A 59 -7.45 5.88 -4.35
N ARG A 60 -7.04 4.67 -3.95
CA ARG A 60 -7.81 3.81 -3.04
C ARG A 60 -7.99 4.42 -1.65
N THR A 61 -7.04 5.23 -1.21
CA THR A 61 -7.11 5.93 0.07
C THR A 61 -8.04 7.14 0.04
N GLY A 62 -8.40 7.65 -1.15
CA GLY A 62 -9.26 8.84 -1.30
C GLY A 62 -8.60 10.17 -0.91
N LEU A 63 -7.33 10.18 -0.53
CA LEU A 63 -6.64 11.36 0.03
C LEU A 63 -5.96 12.25 -1.02
N LEU A 64 -5.85 11.80 -2.27
CA LEU A 64 -5.14 12.53 -3.33
C LEU A 64 -6.15 13.20 -4.29
N PRO A 65 -6.34 14.53 -4.23
CA PRO A 65 -7.22 15.24 -5.14
C PRO A 65 -6.73 15.10 -6.59
N GLY A 66 -7.66 14.91 -7.53
CA GLY A 66 -7.35 14.76 -8.96
C GLY A 66 -6.92 13.35 -9.41
N LEU A 67 -6.68 12.42 -8.48
CA LEU A 67 -6.40 11.01 -8.79
C LEU A 67 -7.66 10.17 -9.02
N SER A 68 -8.84 10.71 -8.71
CA SER A 68 -10.16 10.11 -8.92
C SER A 68 -10.51 9.84 -10.39
N ARG A 69 -9.82 10.47 -11.36
CA ARG A 69 -9.99 10.20 -12.80
C ARG A 69 -9.47 8.83 -13.22
N TRP A 70 -8.63 8.18 -12.41
CA TRP A 70 -8.44 6.74 -12.48
C TRP A 70 -9.65 6.08 -11.80
N SER A 71 -10.81 6.27 -12.43
CA SER A 71 -12.07 5.73 -11.99
C SER A 71 -11.92 4.24 -11.74
N LEU A 72 -12.62 3.75 -10.71
CA LEU A 72 -12.84 2.33 -10.50
C LEU A 72 -13.12 1.69 -11.85
N LYS A 73 -12.23 0.80 -12.30
CA LYS A 73 -12.36 0.08 -13.58
C LYS A 73 -13.64 -0.78 -13.64
N TYR A 74 -14.39 -0.83 -12.53
CA TYR A 74 -15.57 -1.62 -12.32
C TYR A 74 -16.72 -0.67 -12.00
N SER A 75 -17.65 -0.54 -12.95
CA SER A 75 -18.99 0.00 -12.69
C SER A 75 -19.80 -1.06 -11.94
N GLY A 76 -20.40 -0.67 -10.81
CA GLY A 76 -21.34 -1.51 -10.05
C GLY A 76 -21.03 -1.64 -8.56
N ASN A 77 -22.07 -1.82 -7.76
CA ASN A 77 -22.01 -2.01 -6.30
C ASN A 77 -21.63 -3.44 -5.87
N ARG A 78 -21.04 -4.23 -6.77
CA ARG A 78 -20.66 -5.62 -6.47
C ARG A 78 -19.18 -5.68 -6.12
N LEU A 79 -18.88 -5.92 -4.85
CA LEU A 79 -17.56 -6.35 -4.41
C LEU A 79 -17.18 -7.64 -5.16
N ARG A 80 -16.01 -7.63 -5.81
CA ARG A 80 -15.46 -8.78 -6.54
C ARG A 80 -14.11 -9.16 -5.94
N GLY A 81 -14.12 -9.64 -4.71
CA GLY A 81 -12.91 -10.12 -4.04
C GLY A 81 -11.80 -9.08 -3.95
N CYS A 82 -10.61 -9.56 -3.58
CA CYS A 82 -9.38 -8.80 -3.70
C CYS A 82 -8.37 -9.63 -4.51
N LYS A 83 -8.05 -9.21 -5.74
CA LYS A 83 -7.11 -9.93 -6.63
C LYS A 83 -5.72 -10.23 -6.00
N LYS A 84 -5.32 -9.46 -4.98
CA LYS A 84 -4.03 -9.61 -4.30
C LYS A 84 -4.11 -10.49 -3.05
N ASP A 85 -5.31 -10.92 -2.69
CA ASP A 85 -5.61 -11.72 -1.50
C ASP A 85 -5.11 -11.11 -0.18
N LEU A 86 -4.97 -9.78 -0.13
CA LEU A 86 -4.42 -9.10 1.05
C LEU A 86 -5.24 -9.35 2.32
N PRO A 87 -6.59 -9.26 2.30
CA PRO A 87 -7.38 -9.43 3.53
C PRO A 87 -7.28 -10.83 4.16
N ILE A 88 -6.93 -11.86 3.37
CA ILE A 88 -6.79 -13.25 3.86
C ILE A 88 -5.33 -13.67 4.05
N ARG A 89 -4.37 -12.85 3.64
CA ARG A 89 -2.93 -13.16 3.71
C ARG A 89 -2.18 -12.30 4.72
N ASP A 90 -2.52 -11.01 4.80
CA ASP A 90 -1.77 -10.02 5.56
C ASP A 90 -2.67 -9.40 6.65
N MET A 91 -2.18 -9.35 7.88
CA MET A 91 -2.76 -8.51 8.93
C MET A 91 -2.06 -7.14 8.94
N VAL A 92 -2.83 -6.06 8.86
CA VAL A 92 -2.29 -4.69 8.90
C VAL A 92 -2.66 -4.04 10.22
N ILE A 93 -1.65 -3.77 11.04
CA ILE A 93 -1.79 -3.20 12.39
C ILE A 93 -1.33 -1.74 12.37
N ALA A 94 -2.22 -0.83 12.76
CA ALA A 94 -1.92 0.58 12.91
C ALA A 94 -1.14 0.87 14.21
N TYR A 95 -0.49 2.03 14.31
CA TYR A 95 0.34 2.40 15.46
C TYR A 95 -0.40 2.36 16.81
N ASN A 96 -1.72 2.54 16.80
CA ASN A 96 -2.58 2.51 17.99
C ASN A 96 -3.13 1.11 18.31
N GLY A 97 -2.72 0.08 17.57
CA GLY A 97 -3.15 -1.30 17.77
C GLY A 97 -4.34 -1.74 16.93
N ASP A 98 -5.03 -0.84 16.24
CA ASP A 98 -6.16 -1.21 15.38
C ASP A 98 -5.69 -2.11 14.24
N VAL A 99 -6.39 -3.22 14.03
CA VAL A 99 -6.25 -4.06 12.86
C VAL A 99 -7.22 -3.56 11.80
N VAL A 100 -6.68 -3.10 10.67
CA VAL A 100 -7.47 -2.59 9.53
C VAL A 100 -7.58 -3.63 8.43
N LEU A 101 -8.60 -3.49 7.57
CA LEU A 101 -8.88 -4.45 6.49
C LEU A 101 -7.69 -4.73 5.58
N CYS A 102 -6.97 -3.70 5.14
CA CYS A 102 -5.78 -3.87 4.31
C CYS A 102 -4.91 -2.62 4.33
N CYS A 103 -3.72 -2.71 3.73
CA CYS A 103 -2.75 -1.60 3.67
C CYS A 103 -3.25 -0.39 2.86
N GLU A 104 -4.33 -0.53 2.10
CA GLU A 104 -4.95 0.55 1.34
C GLU A 104 -6.10 1.22 2.13
N ASP A 105 -6.55 0.65 3.26
CA ASP A 105 -7.55 1.25 4.15
C ASP A 105 -6.90 2.23 5.16
N MET A 106 -6.15 3.20 4.64
CA MET A 106 -5.45 4.18 5.47
C MET A 106 -6.39 5.11 6.23
N ALA A 107 -7.62 5.29 5.72
CA ALA A 107 -8.68 6.04 6.40
C ALA A 107 -9.31 5.25 7.56
N ARG A 108 -8.89 3.99 7.77
CA ARG A 108 -9.37 3.10 8.84
C ARG A 108 -10.89 2.97 8.85
N LYS A 109 -11.49 2.85 7.67
CA LYS A 109 -12.96 2.73 7.54
C LYS A 109 -13.46 1.38 8.06
N VAL A 110 -12.62 0.35 8.00
CA VAL A 110 -12.94 -1.00 8.42
C VAL A 110 -11.91 -1.48 9.44
N ILE A 111 -12.31 -1.44 10.71
CA ILE A 111 -11.55 -1.97 11.84
C ILE A 111 -12.04 -3.39 12.12
N LEU A 112 -11.11 -4.33 12.24
CA LEU A 112 -11.36 -5.77 12.49
C LEU A 112 -11.21 -6.13 13.98
N GLY A 113 -10.50 -5.29 14.74
CA GLY A 113 -10.25 -5.44 16.17
C GLY A 113 -9.03 -4.62 16.61
N ASN A 114 -8.59 -4.77 17.87
CA ASN A 114 -7.41 -4.08 18.39
C ASN A 114 -6.48 -5.05 19.14
N VAL A 115 -5.20 -5.07 18.76
CA VAL A 115 -4.21 -6.02 19.32
C VAL A 115 -3.75 -5.68 20.75
N ARG A 116 -4.18 -4.54 21.29
CA ARG A 116 -3.96 -4.16 22.69
C ARG A 116 -5.00 -4.78 23.62
N GLU A 117 -6.14 -5.19 23.07
CA GLU A 117 -7.27 -5.76 23.81
C GLU A 117 -7.37 -7.27 23.60
N HIS A 118 -6.99 -7.75 22.42
CA HIS A 118 -7.10 -9.15 22.01
C HIS A 118 -5.81 -9.65 21.37
N SER A 119 -5.58 -10.95 21.42
CA SER A 119 -4.48 -11.61 20.72
C SER A 119 -4.64 -11.53 19.20
N LEU A 120 -3.55 -11.72 18.47
CA LEU A 120 -3.57 -11.75 17.00
C LEU A 120 -4.52 -12.84 16.48
N GLN A 121 -4.55 -14.02 17.10
CA GLN A 121 -5.45 -15.10 16.66
C GLN A 121 -6.92 -14.74 16.90
N GLU A 122 -7.24 -14.11 18.02
CA GLU A 122 -8.61 -13.68 18.33
C GLU A 122 -9.09 -12.61 17.36
N VAL A 123 -8.25 -11.61 17.04
CA VAL A 123 -8.63 -10.57 16.07
C VAL A 123 -8.76 -11.14 14.65
N TRP A 124 -7.87 -12.04 14.24
CA TRP A 124 -7.89 -12.64 12.91
C TRP A 124 -9.12 -13.53 12.66
N ASN A 125 -9.57 -14.24 13.69
CA ASN A 125 -10.72 -15.14 13.63
C ASN A 125 -11.98 -14.53 14.26
N SER A 126 -11.99 -13.21 14.50
CA SER A 126 -13.14 -12.53 15.08
C SER A 126 -14.35 -12.63 14.15
N GLU A 127 -15.55 -12.60 14.72
CA GLU A 127 -16.79 -12.52 13.94
C GLU A 127 -16.74 -11.37 12.95
N ARG A 128 -16.21 -10.22 13.37
CA ARG A 128 -16.02 -9.04 12.51
C ARG A 128 -15.09 -9.31 11.33
N ALA A 129 -13.95 -9.98 11.55
CA ALA A 129 -13.03 -10.32 10.47
C ALA A 129 -13.69 -11.28 9.46
N LEU A 130 -14.37 -12.32 9.95
CA LEU A 130 -15.07 -13.30 9.11
C LEU A 130 -16.21 -12.67 8.31
N GLU A 131 -16.99 -11.79 8.92
CA GLU A 131 -18.08 -11.04 8.27
C GLU A 131 -17.54 -10.21 7.09
N VAL A 132 -16.50 -9.40 7.33
CA VAL A 132 -15.89 -8.55 6.31
C VAL A 132 -15.28 -9.39 5.18
N LEU A 133 -14.65 -10.52 5.50
CA LEU A 133 -14.15 -11.45 4.48
C LEU A 133 -15.28 -12.05 3.64
N GLY A 134 -16.41 -12.40 4.25
CA GLY A 134 -17.62 -12.85 3.55
C GLY A 134 -18.15 -11.79 2.57
N GLN A 135 -18.20 -10.52 2.98
CA GLN A 135 -18.59 -9.41 2.10
C GLN A 135 -17.66 -9.28 0.88
N ILE A 136 -16.36 -9.49 1.06
CA ILE A 136 -15.37 -9.35 -0.01
C ILE A 136 -15.39 -10.55 -0.96
N TYR A 137 -15.35 -11.77 -0.43
CA TYR A 137 -15.07 -12.98 -1.21
C TYR A 137 -16.30 -13.80 -1.56
N GLN A 138 -17.35 -13.75 -0.75
CA GLN A 138 -18.59 -14.50 -0.98
C GLN A 138 -19.71 -13.61 -1.57
N GLY A 139 -19.47 -12.30 -1.66
CA GLY A 139 -20.42 -11.35 -2.22
C GLY A 139 -21.62 -11.11 -1.31
N HIS A 140 -21.46 -11.31 0.00
CA HIS A 140 -22.50 -10.96 0.97
C HIS A 140 -22.78 -9.45 0.90
N PRO A 141 -24.05 -9.03 0.94
CA PRO A 141 -24.39 -7.61 0.91
C PRO A 141 -23.76 -6.87 2.10
N CYS A 142 -23.19 -5.69 1.84
CA CYS A 142 -22.84 -4.77 2.91
C CYS A 142 -24.14 -4.15 3.44
N SER A 143 -24.38 -4.26 4.75
CA SER A 143 -25.46 -3.57 5.47
C SER A 143 -25.29 -2.07 5.47
#